data_AF-A0AAJ7S812-F1
#
_entry.id   AF-A0AAJ7S812-F1
#
_cell.length_a   1.000
_cell.length_b   1.000
_cell.length_c   1.000
_cell.angle_alpha   90.00
_cell.angle_beta   90.00
_cell.angle_gamma   90.00
#
_symmetry.space_group_name_H-M   'P 1'
#
loop_
_entity.id
_entity.type
_entity.pdbx_description
1 polymer ?
#
loop_
_entity_poly.entity_id
_entity_poly.type
_entity_poly.pdbx_seq_one_letter_code
_entity_poly.pdbx_strand_id
1 'polypeptide(L)'
;YIINFILNYVVPGWWQYDQRTSHELETAYKQGKRNCELLIAGFLYIADFGSMLQLRRNDPSRRRKIKRDLYNVPKKGVAGLRLNNQDEEITREVRGAERPASPASDDMGTGDGTNTPVPPSNTPQTPAGGTASGDATPLNDRMEQRDSLHQVLEQMRSLVLREHLSSDTDDELEEDEESESPSTHPTL
;
A
#
# COMPACT_ATOMS: atom_id res chain seq x y z
N TYR A 1 -6.11 11.81 11.94
CA TYR A 1 -6.00 10.47 11.30
C TYR A 1 -6.12 10.63 9.80
N ILE A 2 -5.24 9.99 9.02
CA ILE A 2 -5.24 9.98 7.56
C ILE A 2 -4.95 8.57 7.01
N ILE A 3 -5.51 8.20 5.85
CA ILE A 3 -5.30 6.87 5.25
C ILE A 3 -3.90 6.82 4.68
N ASN A 4 -2.98 6.22 5.42
CA ASN A 4 -1.55 6.35 5.15
C ASN A 4 -0.79 5.04 5.25
N PHE A 5 -1.42 3.96 5.73
CA PHE A 5 -0.68 2.73 5.99
C PHE A 5 -1.24 1.56 5.21
N ILE A 6 -0.33 0.71 4.75
CA ILE A 6 -0.59 -0.56 4.08
C ILE A 6 0.15 -1.68 4.79
N LEU A 7 -0.52 -2.80 4.99
CA LEU A 7 0.06 -3.99 5.58
C LEU A 7 0.81 -4.78 4.50
N ASN A 8 2.09 -5.08 4.75
CA ASN A 8 2.85 -6.04 3.95
C ASN A 8 2.87 -7.38 4.68
N TYR A 9 2.40 -8.44 4.02
CA TYR A 9 2.38 -9.80 4.59
C TYR A 9 3.69 -10.56 4.38
N VAL A 10 4.49 -10.22 3.37
CA VAL A 10 5.81 -10.84 3.12
C VAL A 10 6.79 -10.44 4.21
N VAL A 11 6.73 -9.18 4.64
CA VAL A 11 7.47 -8.70 5.81
C VAL A 11 6.44 -8.07 6.77
N PRO A 12 5.94 -8.79 7.79
CA PRO A 12 4.74 -8.44 8.56
C PRO A 12 4.87 -7.08 9.26
N GLY A 13 4.10 -6.10 8.82
CA GLY A 13 4.02 -4.79 9.46
C GLY A 13 3.52 -3.68 8.55
N TRP A 14 3.28 -2.52 9.16
CA TRP A 14 2.71 -1.35 8.49
C TRP A 14 3.80 -0.56 7.77
N TRP A 15 3.54 -0.31 6.50
CA TRP A 15 4.31 0.60 5.64
C TRP A 15 3.46 1.83 5.39
N GLN A 16 4.09 3.00 5.38
CA GLN A 16 3.39 4.19 4.95
C GLN A 16 3.33 4.23 3.42
N TYR A 17 2.23 4.69 2.85
CA TYR A 17 2.18 5.13 1.46
C TYR A 17 3.08 6.36 1.27
N ASP A 18 3.49 6.62 0.03
CA ASP A 18 4.07 7.91 -0.32
C ASP A 18 3.06 9.06 -0.13
N GLN A 19 3.54 10.30 -0.15
CA GLN A 19 2.74 11.49 0.12
C GLN A 19 1.59 11.66 -0.88
N ARG A 20 1.83 11.40 -2.17
CA ARG A 20 0.84 11.57 -3.22
C ARG A 20 -0.28 10.55 -3.06
N THR A 21 0.06 9.27 -2.96
CA THR A 21 -0.92 8.19 -2.81
C THR A 21 -1.76 8.37 -1.54
N SER A 22 -1.12 8.77 -0.44
CA SER A 22 -1.80 9.08 0.82
C SER A 22 -2.83 10.21 0.67
N HIS A 23 -2.49 11.25 -0.10
CA HIS A 23 -3.39 12.37 -0.36
C HIS A 23 -4.58 11.97 -1.24
N GLU A 24 -4.35 11.17 -2.28
CA GLU A 24 -5.40 10.64 -3.17
C GLU A 24 -6.40 9.78 -2.37
N LEU A 25 -5.90 8.88 -1.53
CA LEU A 25 -6.70 8.04 -0.63
C LEU A 25 -7.55 8.88 0.34
N GLU A 26 -6.93 9.81 1.07
CA GLU A 26 -7.65 10.63 2.06
C GLU A 26 -8.67 11.55 1.39
N THR A 27 -8.38 12.08 0.20
CA THR A 27 -9.30 12.93 -0.57
C THR A 27 -10.52 12.13 -1.00
N ALA A 28 -10.34 10.93 -1.57
CA ALA A 28 -11.45 10.08 -1.97
C ALA A 28 -12.31 9.64 -0.78
N TYR A 29 -11.68 9.30 0.34
CA TYR A 29 -12.38 8.95 1.58
C TYR A 29 -13.22 10.11 2.11
N LYS A 30 -12.66 11.33 2.17
CA LYS A 30 -13.38 12.54 2.60
C LYS A 30 -14.53 12.92 1.67
N GLN A 31 -14.43 12.60 0.38
CA GLN A 31 -15.51 12.76 -0.58
C GLN A 31 -16.64 11.74 -0.40
N GLY A 32 -16.52 10.79 0.53
CA GLY A 32 -17.52 9.75 0.76
C GLY A 32 -17.55 8.66 -0.31
N LYS A 33 -16.49 8.55 -1.13
CA LYS A 33 -16.39 7.47 -2.11
C LYS A 33 -16.28 6.12 -1.39
N ARG A 34 -16.85 5.07 -1.97
CA ARG A 34 -16.71 3.68 -1.47
C ARG A 34 -15.33 3.10 -1.75
N ASN A 35 -14.75 3.46 -2.89
CA ASN A 35 -13.44 3.00 -3.32
C ASN A 35 -12.73 4.08 -4.15
N CYS A 36 -11.44 3.88 -4.41
CA CYS A 36 -10.67 4.65 -5.39
C CYS A 36 -9.67 3.78 -6.14
N GLU A 37 -9.38 4.15 -7.39
CA GLU A 37 -8.33 3.51 -8.18
C GLU A 37 -6.99 4.21 -7.99
N LEU A 38 -5.91 3.44 -7.89
CA LEU A 38 -4.54 3.92 -7.66
C LEU A 38 -3.58 3.25 -8.64
N LEU A 39 -2.67 4.02 -9.23
CA LEU A 39 -1.57 3.49 -10.05
C LEU A 39 -0.29 3.42 -9.21
N ILE A 40 0.16 2.21 -8.87
CA ILE A 40 1.33 1.99 -8.00
C ILE A 40 2.31 1.06 -8.71
N ALA A 41 3.53 1.54 -8.93
CA ALA A 41 4.62 0.79 -9.59
C ALA A 41 4.17 0.11 -10.91
N GLY A 42 3.40 0.83 -11.73
CA GLY A 42 2.92 0.35 -13.03
C GLY A 42 1.68 -0.55 -12.98
N PHE A 43 1.06 -0.76 -11.81
CA PHE A 43 -0.14 -1.59 -11.68
C PHE A 43 -1.32 -0.83 -11.09
N LEU A 44 -2.52 -1.12 -11.61
CA LEU A 44 -3.77 -0.59 -11.06
C LEU A 44 -4.22 -1.38 -9.83
N TYR A 45 -4.53 -0.63 -8.78
CA TYR A 45 -5.11 -1.12 -7.55
C TYR A 45 -6.44 -0.43 -7.29
N ILE A 46 -7.34 -1.15 -6.62
CA ILE A 46 -8.59 -0.62 -6.06
C ILE A 46 -8.41 -0.61 -4.54
N ALA A 47 -8.52 0.57 -3.94
CA ALA A 47 -8.64 0.72 -2.49
C ALA A 47 -10.12 0.76 -2.12
N ASP A 48 -10.59 -0.25 -1.39
CA ASP A 48 -11.94 -0.35 -0.86
C ASP A 48 -11.95 0.13 0.60
N PHE A 49 -12.68 1.21 0.85
CA PHE A 49 -12.78 1.81 2.17
C PHE A 49 -13.81 1.11 3.07
N GLY A 50 -14.72 0.32 2.53
CA GLY A 50 -15.66 -0.48 3.30
C GLY A 50 -14.97 -1.64 4.01
N SER A 51 -14.15 -2.38 3.28
CA SER A 51 -13.37 -3.50 3.82
C SER A 51 -11.97 -3.11 4.34
N MET A 52 -11.54 -1.86 4.08
CA MET A 52 -10.18 -1.37 4.35
C MET A 52 -9.12 -2.28 3.73
N LEU A 53 -9.28 -2.55 2.43
CA LEU A 53 -8.39 -3.37 1.63
C LEU A 53 -7.90 -2.64 0.37
N GLN A 54 -6.67 -2.92 -0.03
CA GLN A 54 -6.15 -2.64 -1.36
C GLN A 54 -6.07 -3.96 -2.15
N LEU A 55 -6.62 -3.97 -3.35
CA LEU A 55 -6.69 -5.13 -4.25
C LEU A 55 -6.06 -4.78 -5.59
N ARG A 56 -5.29 -5.69 -6.20
CA ARG A 56 -4.81 -5.49 -7.58
C ARG A 56 -5.92 -5.82 -8.57
N ARG A 57 -6.20 -4.92 -9.52
CA ARG A 57 -7.35 -5.02 -10.43
C ARG A 57 -7.37 -6.32 -11.25
N ASN A 58 -6.20 -6.78 -11.69
CA ASN A 58 -6.07 -7.97 -12.54
C ASN A 58 -5.74 -9.25 -11.76
N ASP A 59 -5.57 -9.16 -10.44
CA ASP A 59 -5.09 -10.26 -9.61
C ASP A 59 -5.62 -10.12 -8.18
N PRO A 60 -6.85 -10.60 -7.92
CA PRO A 60 -7.51 -10.46 -6.62
C PRO A 60 -6.79 -11.18 -5.47
N SER A 61 -5.89 -12.11 -5.78
CA SER A 61 -5.07 -12.80 -4.75
C SER A 61 -4.15 -11.82 -4.03
N ARG A 62 -3.70 -10.77 -4.73
CA ARG A 62 -2.83 -9.71 -4.18
C ARG A 62 -3.67 -8.66 -3.48
N ARG A 63 -4.04 -8.98 -2.23
CA ARG A 63 -4.76 -8.09 -1.32
C ARG A 63 -3.91 -7.67 -0.13
N ARG A 64 -4.05 -6.43 0.33
CA ARG A 64 -3.36 -5.89 1.51
C ARG A 64 -4.32 -5.08 2.35
N LYS A 65 -4.21 -5.16 3.68
CA LYS A 65 -4.99 -4.28 4.58
C LYS A 65 -4.48 -2.86 4.50
N ILE A 66 -5.38 -1.89 4.55
CA ILE A 66 -5.05 -0.47 4.70
C ILE A 66 -5.60 0.05 6.01
N LYS A 67 -5.05 1.15 6.54
CA LYS A 67 -5.62 1.82 7.71
C LYS A 67 -5.46 3.33 7.68
N ARG A 68 -6.39 3.98 8.37
CA ARG A 68 -6.38 5.40 8.68
C ARG A 68 -5.77 5.59 10.06
N ASP A 69 -4.64 6.27 10.17
CA ASP A 69 -3.93 6.40 11.45
C ASP A 69 -3.23 7.77 11.61
N LEU A 70 -2.59 8.02 12.75
CA LEU A 70 -1.69 9.17 12.95
C LEU A 70 -0.33 8.94 12.25
N TYR A 71 0.34 10.01 11.85
CA TYR A 71 1.61 9.93 11.12
C TYR A 71 2.78 9.35 11.95
N ASN A 72 2.74 9.56 13.27
CA ASN A 72 3.76 9.16 14.24
C ASN A 72 3.66 7.69 14.71
N VAL A 73 2.78 6.91 14.09
CA VAL A 73 2.58 5.50 14.45
C VAL A 73 3.78 4.67 13.99
N PRO A 74 4.20 3.66 14.76
CA PRO A 74 5.31 2.78 14.38
C PRO A 74 5.11 2.20 12.97
N LYS A 75 6.13 2.35 12.13
CA LYS A 75 6.10 1.97 10.72
C LYS A 75 7.45 1.45 10.28
N LYS A 76 7.45 0.54 9.32
CA LYS A 76 8.70 -0.05 8.77
C LYS A 76 9.46 0.90 7.86
N GLY A 77 8.75 1.88 7.31
CA GLY A 77 9.22 2.64 6.17
C GLY A 77 8.11 3.29 5.39
N VAL A 78 8.50 3.95 4.31
CA VAL A 78 7.61 4.66 3.38
C VAL A 78 7.80 4.06 1.99
N ALA A 79 6.70 3.62 1.35
CA ALA A 79 6.69 3.08 -0.01
C ALA A 79 7.72 1.95 -0.29
N GLY A 80 8.11 1.18 0.73
CA GLY A 80 9.12 0.11 0.62
C GLY A 80 10.54 0.50 1.02
N LEU A 81 10.82 1.79 1.27
CA LEU A 81 12.09 2.26 1.81
C LEU A 81 12.07 2.24 3.34
N ARG A 82 13.02 1.53 3.95
CA ARG A 82 13.11 1.44 5.41
C ARG A 82 13.56 2.77 6.02
N LEU A 83 13.03 3.08 7.19
CA LEU A 83 13.58 4.14 8.03
C LEU A 83 14.86 3.62 8.68
N ASN A 84 15.95 4.37 8.54
CA ASN A 84 17.16 4.10 9.30
C ASN A 84 16.97 4.72 10.68
N ASN A 85 17.45 4.07 11.74
CA ASN A 85 17.27 4.52 13.13
C ASN A 85 17.87 5.92 13.43
N GLN A 86 18.57 6.55 12.47
CA GLN A 86 19.14 7.89 12.60
C GLN A 86 18.18 9.03 12.19
N ASP A 87 17.11 8.74 11.45
CA ASP A 87 16.22 9.78 10.91
C ASP A 87 15.11 10.22 11.89
N GLU A 88 14.88 9.47 12.97
CA GLU A 88 13.87 9.76 13.99
C GLU A 88 14.26 10.93 14.92
N GLU A 89 15.52 11.35 14.93
CA GLU A 89 16.02 12.47 15.75
C GLU A 89 15.75 13.84 15.10
N ILE A 90 15.78 13.91 13.76
CA ILE A 90 15.64 15.16 12.99
C ILE A 90 14.21 15.74 13.06
N THR A 91 13.20 14.90 13.28
CA THR A 91 11.79 15.36 13.30
C THR A 91 11.40 15.99 14.66
N ARG A 92 12.16 15.77 15.73
CA ARG A 92 11.83 16.27 17.09
C ARG A 92 12.34 17.69 17.34
N GLU A 93 13.37 18.16 16.66
CA GLU A 93 13.99 19.46 16.92
C GLU A 93 13.27 20.65 16.27
N VAL A 94 12.36 20.45 15.30
CA VAL A 94 11.69 21.56 14.60
C VAL A 94 10.68 22.32 15.48
N ARG A 95 10.34 21.82 16.68
CA ARG A 95 9.44 22.51 17.62
C ARG A 95 10.13 23.40 18.65
N GLY A 96 11.46 23.52 18.62
CA GLY A 96 12.23 24.26 19.63
C GLY A 96 13.01 25.48 19.14
N ALA A 97 12.94 25.84 17.86
CA ALA A 97 13.63 27.03 17.35
C ALA A 97 12.75 28.28 17.52
N GLU A 98 12.55 28.66 18.78
CA GLU A 98 12.12 30.00 19.13
C GLU A 98 13.14 31.02 18.58
N ARG A 99 12.68 31.80 17.61
CA ARG A 99 13.41 32.88 16.93
C ARG A 99 13.86 33.92 17.95
N PRO A 100 15.16 34.10 18.23
CA PRO A 100 15.59 35.26 19.00
C PRO A 100 15.51 36.48 18.08
N ALA A 101 14.79 37.49 18.56
CA ALA A 101 14.69 38.79 17.94
C ALA A 101 16.07 39.44 17.80
N SER A 102 16.29 40.14 16.68
CA SER A 102 17.44 41.01 16.47
C SER A 102 17.54 42.08 17.56
N PRO A 103 18.76 42.52 17.91
CA PRO A 103 18.99 43.92 18.23
C PRO A 103 20.02 44.53 17.26
N ALA A 104 19.59 45.58 16.56
CA ALA A 104 20.45 46.71 16.15
C ALA A 104 20.86 47.45 17.44
N SER A 105 21.95 48.20 17.61
CA SER A 105 22.99 48.88 16.82
C SER A 105 24.07 49.32 17.87
N ASP A 106 25.33 49.69 17.64
CA ASP A 106 25.90 50.82 16.88
C ASP A 106 27.45 50.82 17.05
N ASP A 107 28.13 51.38 16.03
CA ASP A 107 29.31 52.29 16.08
C ASP A 107 30.75 51.81 16.43
N MET A 108 31.63 51.76 15.40
CA MET A 108 32.81 52.63 15.19
C MET A 108 33.83 52.03 14.19
N GLY A 109 34.22 52.80 13.17
CA GLY A 109 35.62 52.89 12.71
C GLY A 109 36.11 52.05 11.52
N THR A 110 36.02 52.65 10.33
CA THR A 110 37.10 52.81 9.31
C THR A 110 37.95 51.60 8.88
N GLY A 111 37.81 51.17 7.61
CA GLY A 111 38.82 50.33 6.95
C GLY A 111 38.38 49.76 5.59
N ASP A 112 38.90 50.36 4.52
CA ASP A 112 38.80 49.99 3.11
C ASP A 112 39.23 48.53 2.81
N GLY A 113 38.57 47.88 1.84
CA GLY A 113 38.93 46.54 1.37
C GLY A 113 37.77 45.69 0.84
N THR A 114 37.41 45.90 -0.43
CA THR A 114 36.48 45.06 -1.20
C THR A 114 36.85 43.57 -1.17
N ASN A 115 36.05 42.74 -0.51
CA ASN A 115 36.08 41.27 -0.64
C ASN A 115 34.65 40.71 -0.49
N THR A 116 33.92 40.60 -1.61
CA THR A 116 32.71 39.77 -1.68
C THR A 116 33.05 38.46 -2.38
N PRO A 117 32.95 37.30 -1.69
CA PRO A 117 33.11 36.00 -2.32
C PRO A 117 31.93 35.71 -3.26
N VAL A 118 32.24 35.28 -4.48
CA VAL A 118 31.26 34.79 -5.45
C VAL A 118 30.75 33.40 -5.00
N PRO A 119 29.43 33.14 -4.91
CA PRO A 119 28.93 31.82 -4.58
C PRO A 119 29.20 30.83 -5.73
N PRO A 120 29.56 29.55 -5.47
CA PRO A 120 29.80 28.58 -6.53
C PRO A 120 28.49 28.21 -7.25
N SER A 121 28.48 28.43 -8.56
CA SER A 121 27.44 27.99 -9.49
C SER A 121 27.54 26.47 -9.70
N ASN A 122 26.69 25.69 -9.04
CA ASN A 122 26.50 24.27 -9.36
C ASN A 122 25.50 24.11 -10.51
N THR A 123 25.98 24.35 -11.72
CA THR A 123 25.29 23.98 -12.97
C THR A 123 25.82 22.62 -13.42
N PRO A 124 25.02 21.53 -13.48
CA PRO A 124 25.51 20.25 -13.97
C PRO A 124 25.85 20.32 -15.47
N GLN A 125 27.13 20.15 -15.81
CA GLN A 125 27.59 19.88 -17.17
C GLN A 125 27.31 18.42 -17.54
N THR A 126 26.64 18.21 -18.67
CA THR A 126 26.50 16.91 -19.32
C THR A 126 27.73 16.64 -20.19
N PRO A 127 28.44 15.50 -20.05
CA PRO A 127 29.33 15.02 -21.10
C PRO A 127 28.58 14.11 -22.07
N ALA A 128 28.70 14.41 -23.35
CA ALA A 128 28.37 13.53 -24.46
C ALA A 128 29.44 12.43 -24.59
N GLY A 129 29.02 11.22 -25.00
CA GLY A 129 29.93 10.19 -25.51
C GLY A 129 29.55 8.78 -25.05
N GLY A 130 29.03 7.98 -25.97
CA GLY A 130 28.47 6.65 -25.69
C GLY A 130 29.49 5.53 -25.55
N THR A 131 28.98 4.35 -25.24
CA THR A 131 29.34 3.05 -25.85
C THR A 131 28.28 2.05 -25.39
N ALA A 132 27.57 1.47 -26.36
CA ALA A 132 26.67 0.35 -26.11
C ALA A 132 27.52 -0.88 -25.79
N SER A 133 27.30 -1.46 -24.60
CA SER A 133 27.85 -2.77 -24.25
C SER A 133 26.74 -3.59 -23.60
N GLY A 134 26.71 -4.86 -23.99
CA GLY A 134 25.51 -5.68 -24.06
C GLY A 134 24.92 -6.11 -22.73
N ASP A 135 23.65 -6.46 -22.79
CA ASP A 135 23.04 -7.38 -21.83
C ASP A 135 22.06 -8.28 -22.60
N ALA A 136 22.56 -9.44 -23.01
CA ALA A 136 21.76 -10.51 -23.59
C ALA A 136 21.45 -11.49 -22.46
N THR A 137 20.33 -11.27 -21.77
CA THR A 137 19.78 -12.23 -20.82
C THR A 137 19.11 -13.39 -21.59
N PRO A 138 19.38 -14.66 -21.25
CA PRO A 138 18.94 -15.81 -22.04
C PRO A 138 17.42 -16.05 -21.89
N LEU A 139 16.75 -16.25 -23.03
CA LEU A 139 15.30 -16.39 -23.19
C LEU A 139 14.71 -17.76 -22.77
N ASN A 140 15.53 -18.69 -22.24
CA ASN A 140 15.09 -20.07 -22.04
C ASN A 140 14.22 -20.33 -20.78
N ASP A 141 14.28 -19.48 -19.75
CA ASP A 141 13.53 -19.72 -18.50
C ASP A 141 12.01 -19.45 -18.59
N ARG A 142 11.54 -18.78 -19.65
CA ARG A 142 10.13 -18.39 -19.78
C ARG A 142 9.21 -19.50 -20.28
N MET A 143 9.75 -20.59 -20.83
CA MET A 143 8.94 -21.66 -21.43
C MET A 143 8.61 -22.73 -20.38
N GLU A 144 9.61 -23.19 -19.62
CA GLU A 144 9.43 -24.22 -18.58
C GLU A 144 8.49 -23.76 -17.45
N GLN A 145 8.53 -22.47 -17.10
CA GLN A 145 7.60 -21.91 -16.11
C GLN A 145 6.16 -21.84 -16.64
N ARG A 146 5.95 -21.66 -17.96
CA ARG A 146 4.60 -21.64 -18.56
C ARG A 146 4.00 -23.04 -18.59
N ASP A 147 4.81 -24.05 -18.89
CA ASP A 147 4.37 -25.45 -18.93
C ASP A 147 4.03 -25.95 -17.53
N SER A 148 4.85 -25.60 -16.53
CA SER A 148 4.59 -25.93 -15.12
C SER A 148 3.28 -25.30 -14.61
N LEU A 149 3.00 -24.03 -14.95
CA LEU A 149 1.76 -23.36 -14.55
C LEU A 149 0.54 -23.96 -15.24
N HIS A 150 0.65 -24.34 -16.52
CA HIS A 150 -0.43 -24.98 -17.25
C HIS A 150 -0.80 -26.33 -16.64
N GLN A 151 0.20 -27.12 -16.22
CA GLN A 151 -0.02 -28.41 -15.59
C GLN A 151 -0.72 -28.31 -14.23
N VAL A 152 -0.38 -27.31 -13.41
CA VAL A 152 -1.03 -27.07 -12.11
C VAL A 152 -2.49 -26.63 -12.28
N LEU A 153 -2.78 -25.76 -13.27
CA LEU A 153 -4.16 -25.34 -13.55
C LEU A 153 -5.04 -26.49 -14.01
N GLU A 154 -4.50 -27.41 -14.80
CA GLU A 154 -5.24 -28.57 -15.29
C GLU A 154 -5.54 -29.56 -14.16
N GLN A 155 -4.58 -29.78 -13.24
CA GLN A 155 -4.82 -30.58 -12.03
C GLN A 155 -5.92 -29.97 -11.14
N MET A 156 -5.94 -28.65 -10.96
CA MET A 156 -7.00 -27.98 -10.19
C MET A 156 -8.37 -28.11 -10.85
N ARG A 157 -8.46 -28.00 -12.19
CA ARG A 157 -9.72 -28.22 -12.93
C ARG A 157 -10.25 -29.64 -12.75
N SER A 158 -9.37 -30.64 -12.77
CA SER A 158 -9.74 -32.03 -12.55
C SER A 158 -10.26 -32.30 -11.13
N LEU A 159 -9.67 -31.65 -10.11
CA LEU A 159 -10.12 -31.80 -8.72
C LEU A 159 -11.51 -31.19 -8.48
N VAL A 160 -11.79 -30.01 -9.06
CA VAL A 160 -13.13 -29.39 -8.99
C VAL A 160 -14.17 -30.25 -9.72
N LEU A 161 -13.78 -30.88 -10.83
CA LEU A 161 -14.61 -31.88 -11.51
C LEU A 161 -14.74 -33.22 -10.75
N ARG A 162 -14.02 -33.44 -9.65
CA ARG A 162 -14.20 -34.66 -8.85
C ARG A 162 -15.19 -34.45 -7.69
N GLU A 163 -15.25 -33.25 -7.12
CA GLU A 163 -16.15 -32.96 -5.99
C GLU A 163 -17.62 -32.84 -6.38
N HIS A 164 -17.94 -32.47 -7.62
CA HIS A 164 -19.35 -32.34 -8.07
C HIS A 164 -20.04 -33.68 -8.41
N LEU A 165 -19.36 -34.83 -8.28
CA LEU A 165 -19.96 -36.16 -8.47
C LEU A 165 -20.12 -36.95 -7.17
N SER A 166 -19.63 -36.44 -6.03
CA SER A 166 -19.71 -37.14 -4.73
C SER A 166 -20.79 -36.59 -3.80
N SER A 167 -21.72 -35.77 -4.29
CA SER A 167 -22.73 -35.10 -3.46
C SER A 167 -24.18 -35.40 -3.89
N ASP A 168 -24.43 -36.57 -4.48
CA ASP A 168 -25.79 -37.07 -4.76
C ASP A 168 -25.88 -38.53 -4.30
N THR A 169 -26.25 -38.73 -3.04
CA THR A 169 -26.70 -39.96 -2.32
C THR A 169 -26.80 -39.51 -0.86
N ASP A 170 -27.94 -39.43 -0.16
CA ASP A 170 -29.19 -40.18 -0.23
C ASP A 170 -30.34 -39.28 0.28
N ASP A 171 -31.42 -39.19 -0.48
CA ASP A 171 -32.74 -38.72 -0.03
C ASP A 171 -33.62 -39.98 0.04
N GLU A 172 -33.78 -40.57 1.22
CA GLU A 172 -34.84 -41.55 1.48
C GLU A 172 -35.79 -41.04 2.56
N LEU A 173 -37.06 -41.19 2.21
CA LEU A 173 -38.29 -40.67 2.78
C LEU A 173 -38.66 -41.40 4.08
N GLU A 174 -39.18 -40.67 5.07
CA GLU A 174 -40.17 -41.25 6.00
C GLU A 174 -41.35 -40.27 6.16
N GLU A 175 -42.51 -40.75 5.71
CA GLU A 175 -43.85 -40.24 6.02
C GLU A 175 -44.20 -40.61 7.47
N ASP A 176 -44.90 -39.74 8.21
CA ASP A 176 -45.83 -40.15 9.27
C ASP A 176 -46.83 -39.02 9.61
N GLU A 177 -48.06 -39.21 9.14
CA GLU A 177 -49.35 -39.16 9.85
C GLU A 177 -49.68 -38.04 10.88
N GLU A 178 -50.65 -37.21 10.47
CA GLU A 178 -51.89 -36.81 11.17
C GLU A 178 -51.98 -36.74 12.72
N SER A 179 -52.23 -35.52 13.26
CA SER A 179 -53.16 -35.25 14.39
C SER A 179 -53.25 -33.71 14.62
N GLU A 180 -54.37 -33.06 14.35
CA GLU A 180 -55.56 -32.85 15.19
C GLU A 180 -55.49 -31.59 16.11
N SER A 181 -56.26 -30.56 15.68
CA SER A 181 -56.97 -29.51 16.45
C SER A 181 -56.21 -28.46 17.31
N PRO A 182 -56.46 -27.14 17.10
CA PRO A 182 -56.11 -26.09 18.06
C PRO A 182 -57.24 -25.88 19.08
N SER A 183 -57.00 -26.23 20.36
CA SER A 183 -57.90 -25.89 21.46
C SER A 183 -57.39 -24.67 22.23
N THR A 184 -58.27 -23.66 22.30
CA THR A 184 -58.12 -22.39 23.02
C THR A 184 -58.22 -22.56 24.54
N HIS A 185 -57.37 -21.87 25.29
CA HIS A 185 -57.65 -21.52 26.69
C HIS A 185 -57.00 -20.18 27.07
N PRO A 186 -57.76 -19.19 27.57
CA PRO A 186 -57.24 -18.15 28.44
C PRO A 186 -57.50 -18.53 29.91
N THR A 187 -56.57 -18.19 30.80
CA THR A 187 -56.82 -18.23 32.25
C THR A 187 -56.65 -16.81 32.80
N LEU A 188 -57.61 -16.44 33.64
CA LEU A 188 -57.73 -15.21 34.42
C LEU A 188 -56.56 -14.99 35.38
#